data_AF-A0A7V2XBB8-F1
#
_entry.id   AF-A0A7V2XBB8-F1
#
_cell.length_a   1.000
_cell.length_b   1.000
_cell.length_c   1.000
_cell.angle_alpha   90.00
_cell.angle_beta   90.00
_cell.angle_gamma   90.00
#
_symmetry.space_group_name_H-M   'P 1'
#
loop_
_entity.id
_entity.type
_entity.pdbx_description
1 polymer ?
#
loop_
_entity_poly.entity_id
_entity_poly.type
_entity_poly.pdbx_seq_one_letter_code
_entity_poly.pdbx_strand_id
1 'polypeptide(L)'
;MEEKVMLVDVSKCTACRACQVACKQWNRLPAEKTEQRGTHQNPPDLTWATWNLIRFTEVTPREGAMKWLFRRDACLHCTDAGC
;
A
#
# COMPACT_ATOMS: atom_id res chain seq x y z
N MET A 1 24.06 -9.23 15.62
CA MET A 1 22.73 -9.32 14.95
C MET A 1 22.84 -8.54 13.65
N GLU A 2 22.15 -8.97 12.60
CA GLU A 2 22.21 -8.32 11.29
C GLU A 2 20.91 -7.53 11.03
N GLU A 3 21.04 -6.30 10.54
CA GLU A 3 19.88 -5.46 10.19
C GLU A 3 19.14 -6.02 8.98
N LYS A 4 17.82 -5.80 8.95
CA LYS A 4 16.96 -6.20 7.83
C LYS A 4 16.30 -4.96 7.22
N VAL A 5 16.24 -4.94 5.90
CA VAL A 5 15.62 -3.86 5.12
C VAL A 5 14.65 -4.44 4.12
N MET A 6 13.63 -3.66 3.77
CA MET A 6 12.68 -4.01 2.73
C MET A 6 12.72 -2.95 1.62
N LEU A 7 13.13 -3.36 0.42
CA LEU A 7 13.09 -2.52 -0.77
C LEU A 7 11.75 -2.72 -1.50
N VAL A 8 11.07 -1.62 -1.80
CA VAL A 8 9.85 -1.61 -2.62
C VAL A 8 10.07 -0.71 -3.82
N ASP A 9 10.31 -1.32 -4.99
CA ASP A 9 10.42 -0.60 -6.25
C ASP A 9 9.03 -0.33 -6.85
N VAL A 10 8.56 0.90 -6.70
CA VAL A 10 7.24 1.33 -7.18
C VAL A 10 7.15 1.39 -8.71
N SER A 11 8.27 1.48 -9.43
CA SER A 11 8.27 1.51 -10.90
C SER A 11 7.84 0.17 -11.52
N LYS A 12 7.93 -0.92 -10.76
CA LYS A 12 7.53 -2.28 -11.15
C LYS A 12 6.20 -2.71 -10.53
N CYS A 13 5.59 -1.88 -9.71
CA CYS A 13 4.32 -2.19 -9.08
C CYS A 13 3.21 -2.19 -10.13
N THR A 14 2.39 -3.24 -10.15
CA THR A 14 1.23 -3.36 -11.05
C THR A 14 -0.11 -3.23 -10.32
N ALA A 15 -0.09 -2.77 -9.06
CA ALA A 15 -1.28 -2.64 -8.22
C ALA A 15 -2.13 -3.93 -8.07
N CYS A 16 -1.53 -5.12 -8.22
CA CYS A 16 -2.25 -6.40 -8.12
C CYS A 16 -2.85 -6.67 -6.72
N ARG A 17 -2.45 -5.92 -5.69
CA ARG A 17 -2.87 -6.05 -4.28
C ARG A 17 -2.57 -7.40 -3.63
N ALA A 18 -1.76 -8.26 -4.25
CA ALA A 18 -1.37 -9.54 -3.67
C ALA A 18 -0.70 -9.37 -2.30
N CYS A 19 0.15 -8.35 -2.13
CA CYS A 19 0.81 -8.09 -0.85
C CYS A 19 -0.15 -7.64 0.28
N GLN A 20 -1.27 -7.00 -0.05
CA GLN A 20 -2.32 -6.64 0.91
C GLN A 20 -3.08 -7.90 1.37
N VAL A 21 -3.44 -8.77 0.42
CA VAL A 21 -4.12 -10.04 0.73
C VAL A 21 -3.20 -10.99 1.51
N ALA A 22 -1.94 -11.13 1.07
CA ALA A 22 -0.95 -11.98 1.74
C ALA A 22 -0.69 -11.53 3.18
N CYS A 23 -0.61 -10.21 3.43
CA CYS A 23 -0.47 -9.68 4.77
C CYS A 23 -1.62 -10.10 5.68
N LYS A 24 -2.88 -10.01 5.20
CA LYS A 24 -4.04 -10.45 5.98
C LYS A 24 -4.06 -11.98 6.15
N GLN A 25 -3.73 -12.73 5.11
CA GLN A 25 -3.74 -14.20 5.14
C GLN A 25 -2.74 -14.73 6.17
N TRP A 26 -1.50 -14.23 6.15
CA TRP A 26 -0.46 -14.66 7.08
C TRP A 26 -0.81 -14.31 8.53
N ASN A 27 -1.29 -13.09 8.75
CA ASN A 27 -1.59 -12.57 10.09
C ASN A 27 -3.03 -12.89 10.57
N ARG A 28 -3.81 -13.63 9.78
CA ARG A 28 -5.22 -13.98 10.04
C ARG A 28 -6.09 -12.76 10.37
N LEU A 29 -5.84 -11.64 9.68
CA LEU A 29 -6.59 -10.39 9.89
C LEU A 29 -7.93 -10.44 9.13
N PRO A 30 -9.02 -9.92 9.72
CA PRO A 30 -10.31 -9.93 9.07
C PRO A 30 -10.36 -8.96 7.88
N ALA A 31 -11.30 -9.21 6.97
CA ALA A 31 -11.71 -8.19 6.01
C ALA A 31 -12.50 -7.08 6.73
N GLU A 32 -12.44 -5.88 6.18
CA GLU A 32 -13.22 -4.75 6.67
C GLU A 32 -14.40 -4.50 5.74
N LYS A 33 -15.50 -3.98 6.29
CA LYS A 33 -16.61 -3.50 5.47
C LYS A 33 -16.16 -2.23 4.77
N THR A 34 -16.24 -2.23 3.45
CA THR A 34 -15.83 -1.11 2.61
C THR A 34 -16.88 -0.82 1.56
N GLU A 35 -16.86 0.40 1.06
CA GLU A 35 -17.72 0.86 -0.04
C GLU A 35 -16.84 1.32 -1.20
N GLN A 36 -17.38 1.30 -2.42
CA GLN A 36 -16.71 1.87 -3.58
C GLN A 36 -16.96 3.39 -3.60
N ARG A 37 -15.89 4.18 -3.71
CA ARG A 37 -15.93 5.66 -3.60
C ARG A 37 -15.45 6.39 -4.87
N GLY A 38 -15.53 5.73 -6.03
CA GLY A 38 -14.99 6.25 -7.29
C GLY A 38 -13.51 5.97 -7.53
N THR A 39 -12.86 5.14 -6.69
CA THR A 39 -11.45 4.76 -6.84
C THR A 39 -11.25 3.25 -6.77
N HIS A 40 -10.14 2.74 -7.33
CA HIS A 40 -9.75 1.33 -7.19
C HIS A 40 -9.17 0.96 -5.81
N GLN A 41 -8.67 1.95 -5.06
CA GLN A 41 -8.14 1.76 -3.71
C GLN A 41 -9.23 1.28 -2.76
N ASN A 42 -8.94 0.18 -2.03
CA ASN A 42 -9.77 -0.28 -0.92
C ASN A 42 -8.97 -1.26 -0.02
N PRO A 43 -9.01 -1.18 1.32
CA PRO A 43 -9.64 -0.16 2.19
C PRO A 43 -9.20 1.28 1.90
N PRO A 44 -9.94 2.31 2.37
CA PRO A 44 -9.56 3.70 2.13
C PRO A 44 -8.26 4.09 2.84
N ASP A 45 -7.95 3.47 3.99
CA ASP A 45 -6.74 3.75 4.75
C ASP A 45 -6.24 2.52 5.53
N LEU A 46 -5.06 2.65 6.15
CA LEU A 46 -4.57 1.71 7.15
C LEU A 46 -5.46 1.73 8.38
N THR A 47 -5.65 0.56 8.98
CA THR A 47 -6.45 0.39 10.20
C THR A 47 -5.83 -0.69 11.08
N TRP A 48 -6.43 -0.94 12.25
CA TRP A 48 -6.03 -2.05 13.12
C TRP A 48 -6.08 -3.42 12.42
N ALA A 49 -6.92 -3.59 11.38
CA ALA A 49 -7.06 -4.82 10.61
C ALA A 49 -6.34 -4.79 9.25
N THR A 50 -5.85 -3.64 8.78
CA THR A 50 -5.15 -3.48 7.49
C THR A 50 -3.82 -2.77 7.67
N TRP A 51 -2.74 -3.56 7.74
CA TRP A 51 -1.38 -3.06 8.00
C TRP A 51 -0.57 -2.77 6.73
N ASN A 52 -1.05 -3.23 5.58
CA ASN A 52 -0.39 -3.11 4.29
C ASN A 52 -1.44 -2.75 3.23
N LEU A 53 -1.30 -1.60 2.60
CA LEU A 53 -2.27 -1.05 1.66
C LEU A 53 -1.57 -0.60 0.37
N ILE A 54 -2.15 -0.91 -0.79
CA ILE A 54 -1.74 -0.26 -2.04
C ILE A 54 -2.55 1.02 -2.23
N ARG A 55 -1.85 2.15 -2.26
CA ARG A 55 -2.42 3.46 -2.60
C ARG A 55 -2.37 3.71 -4.09
N PHE A 56 -3.45 4.29 -4.61
CA PHE A 56 -3.63 4.64 -6.01
C PHE A 56 -3.66 6.16 -6.14
N THR A 57 -2.87 6.73 -7.05
CA THR A 57 -2.87 8.17 -7.31
C THR A 57 -2.75 8.42 -8.80
N GLU A 58 -3.74 9.09 -9.38
CA GLU A 58 -3.74 9.52 -10.78
C GLU A 58 -3.23 10.94 -10.84
N VAL A 59 -2.19 11.17 -11.64
CA VAL A 59 -1.57 12.49 -11.80
C VAL A 59 -1.55 12.84 -13.27
N THR A 60 -2.21 13.94 -13.62
CA THR A 60 -2.13 14.53 -14.96
C THR A 60 -1.12 15.68 -14.93
N PRO A 61 0.14 15.47 -15.37
CA PRO A 61 1.14 16.53 -15.41
C PRO A 61 0.76 17.62 -16.43
N ARG A 62 1.37 18.81 -16.32
CA ARG A 62 1.17 19.90 -17.29
C ARG A 62 1.58 19.50 -18.71
N GLU A 63 2.58 18.64 -18.83
CA GLU A 63 3.09 18.08 -20.08
C GLU A 63 3.23 16.56 -19.95
N GLY A 64 2.82 15.83 -20.99
CA GLY A 64 2.87 14.36 -21.05
C GLY A 64 1.55 13.67 -20.70
N ALA A 65 1.58 12.34 -20.70
CA ALA A 65 0.42 11.51 -20.41
C ALA A 65 0.12 11.45 -18.90
N MET A 66 -1.15 11.14 -18.57
CA MET A 66 -1.55 10.80 -17.21
C MET A 66 -0.69 9.65 -16.67
N LYS A 67 -0.22 9.80 -15.43
CA LYS A 67 0.54 8.78 -14.70
C LYS A 67 -0.33 8.16 -13.63
N TRP A 68 -0.39 6.84 -13.61
CA TRP A 68 -1.04 6.09 -12.55
C TRP A 68 0.02 5.55 -11.59
N LEU A 69 0.06 6.12 -10.39
CA LEU A 69 1.09 5.86 -9.40
C LEU A 69 0.57 4.90 -8.34
N PHE A 70 1.33 3.84 -8.07
CA PHE A 70 1.02 2.85 -7.06
C PHE A 70 2.10 2.84 -5.99
N ARG A 71 1.68 2.95 -4.74
CA ARG A 71 2.61 2.91 -3.59
C ARG A 71 2.12 1.92 -2.56
N ARG A 72 3.01 1.04 -2.12
CA ARG A 72 2.77 0.26 -0.91
C ARG A 72 2.91 1.18 0.30
N ASP A 73 1.88 1.19 1.14
CA ASP A 73 1.88 1.90 2.40
C ASP A 73 1.79 0.91 3.56
N ALA A 74 2.76 0.98 4.45
CA ALA A 74 2.95 0.12 5.63
C ALA A 74 3.96 0.79 6.56
N CYS A 75 4.13 0.25 7.77
CA CYS A 75 5.21 0.67 8.68
C CYS A 75 6.58 0.62 7.96
N LEU A 76 7.37 1.67 8.12
CA LEU A 76 8.69 1.79 7.49
C LEU A 76 9.80 1.11 8.29
N HIS A 77 9.52 0.69 9.53
CA HIS A 77 10.52 0.15 10.46
C HIS A 77 11.75 1.06 10.55
N CYS A 78 11.52 2.33 10.90
CA CYS A 78 12.54 3.36 11.01
C CYS A 78 13.68 2.93 11.94
N THR A 79 14.92 3.26 11.58
CA THR A 79 16.10 3.04 12.43
C THR A 79 15.99 3.78 13.76
N ASP A 80 15.46 5.01 13.72
CA ASP A 80 15.10 5.81 14.89
C ASP A 80 13.59 6.09 14.83
N ALA A 81 12.82 5.39 15.65
CA ALA A 81 11.36 5.37 15.58
C ALA A 81 10.75 6.35 16.60
N GLY A 82 10.06 7.38 16.10
CA GLY A 82 9.39 8.39 16.95
C GLY A 82 7.94 8.09 17.31
N CYS A 83 7.33 7.07 16.69
CA CYS A 83 6.02 6.55 17.08
C CYS A 83 6.09 5.69 18.35
#